data_AF-A0A915MBL8-F1
#
_entry.id   AF-A0A915MBL8-F1
#
_cell.length_a   1.000
_cell.length_b   1.000
_cell.length_c   1.000
_cell.angle_alpha   90.00
_cell.angle_beta   90.00
_cell.angle_gamma   90.00
#
_symmetry.space_group_name_H-M   'P 1'
#
loop_
_entity.id
_entity.type
_entity.pdbx_description
1 polymer ?
#
loop_
_entity_poly.entity_id
_entity_poly.type
_entity_poly.pdbx_seq_one_letter_code
_entity_poly.pdbx_strand_id
1 'polypeptide(L)'
;MTTTTTTQASSSSTPISEKEQQKIIDGYQKLRDQQQNVMNELAKLRVEHREHATVLKTMQTLEPDRKCFRQVGDTLIEFKASELVIILAETMKKVFYFTLTLGLILWFYPYKWSKLACSVMVSVPGFEGMSTEFDPFRV
;
A
#
# COMPACT_ATOMS: atom_id res chain seq x y z
N MET A 1 38.47 -39.27 -33.15
CA MET A 1 38.37 -39.71 -31.74
C MET A 1 38.43 -38.42 -30.92
N THR A 2 37.41 -37.96 -30.20
CA THR A 2 36.28 -38.59 -29.53
C THR A 2 35.03 -37.70 -29.64
N THR A 3 33.91 -38.37 -29.76
CA THR A 3 32.52 -37.93 -29.69
C THR A 3 32.09 -37.64 -28.26
N THR A 4 31.26 -36.61 -28.06
CA THR A 4 30.14 -36.65 -27.09
C THR A 4 29.00 -35.76 -27.58
N THR A 5 27.80 -36.28 -27.39
CA THR A 5 26.55 -36.00 -28.07
C THR A 5 25.54 -35.54 -27.01
N THR A 6 24.76 -34.51 -27.32
CA THR A 6 23.39 -34.21 -26.85
C THR A 6 23.15 -33.92 -25.37
N THR A 7 22.60 -32.73 -25.08
CA THR A 7 21.27 -32.58 -24.44
C THR A 7 20.70 -31.20 -24.79
N GLN A 8 19.63 -31.20 -25.58
CA GLN A 8 18.71 -30.07 -25.77
C GLN A 8 18.06 -29.71 -24.43
N ALA A 9 18.07 -28.43 -24.09
CA ALA A 9 17.05 -27.83 -23.23
C ALA A 9 16.40 -26.70 -24.03
N SER A 10 15.45 -27.10 -24.86
CA SER A 10 14.40 -26.28 -25.43
C SER A 10 13.58 -25.66 -24.29
N SER A 11 13.96 -24.46 -23.83
CA SER A 11 13.05 -23.58 -23.10
C SER A 11 12.28 -22.75 -24.12
N SER A 12 11.01 -23.07 -24.29
CA SER A 12 10.06 -22.40 -25.19
C SER A 12 10.08 -20.88 -25.02
N SER A 13 10.83 -20.19 -25.88
CA SER A 13 10.72 -18.74 -26.09
C SER A 13 10.09 -18.53 -27.45
N THR A 14 8.77 -18.39 -27.48
CA THR A 14 8.14 -17.64 -28.56
C THR A 14 8.79 -16.26 -28.58
N PRO A 15 9.25 -15.74 -29.73
CA PRO A 15 9.80 -14.39 -29.81
C PRO A 15 8.69 -13.40 -29.45
N ILE A 16 8.70 -12.93 -28.20
CA ILE A 16 7.80 -11.87 -27.73
C ILE A 16 8.10 -10.67 -28.64
N SER A 17 7.06 -10.16 -29.30
CA SER A 17 7.24 -9.01 -30.19
C SER A 17 7.81 -7.85 -29.36
N GLU A 18 8.75 -7.07 -29.91
CA GLU A 18 9.26 -5.84 -29.26
C GLU A 18 8.11 -4.93 -28.77
N LYS A 19 6.98 -4.94 -29.49
CA LYS A 19 5.74 -4.22 -29.13
C LYS A 19 5.04 -4.78 -27.88
N GLU A 20 5.17 -6.07 -27.61
CA GLU A 20 4.62 -6.70 -26.39
C GLU A 20 5.54 -6.45 -25.19
N GLN A 21 6.86 -6.44 -25.39
CA GLN A 21 7.82 -6.09 -24.33
C GLN A 21 7.62 -4.66 -23.84
N GLN A 22 7.44 -3.70 -24.76
CA GLN A 22 7.19 -2.30 -24.41
C GLN A 22 5.89 -2.15 -23.59
N LYS A 23 4.82 -2.85 -23.98
CA LYS A 23 3.55 -2.85 -23.23
C LYS A 23 3.68 -3.40 -21.82
N ILE A 24 4.51 -4.43 -21.62
CA ILE A 24 4.77 -5.02 -20.29
C ILE A 24 5.48 -4.00 -19.39
N ILE A 25 6.46 -3.29 -19.92
CA ILE A 25 7.22 -2.26 -19.19
C ILE A 25 6.30 -1.10 -18.81
N ASP A 26 5.51 -0.60 -19.76
CA ASP A 26 4.56 0.49 -19.51
C ASP A 26 3.49 0.08 -18.47
N GLY A 27 3.01 -1.16 -18.55
CA GLY A 27 2.08 -1.72 -17.58
C GLY A 27 2.69 -1.83 -16.18
N TYR A 28 3.95 -2.26 -16.08
CA TYR A 28 4.69 -2.33 -14.82
C TYR A 28 4.87 -0.95 -14.19
N GLN A 29 5.26 0.06 -14.99
CA GLN A 29 5.43 1.42 -14.50
C GLN A 29 4.12 2.00 -13.96
N LYS A 30 3.02 1.78 -14.67
CA LYS A 30 1.68 2.18 -14.19
C LYS A 30 1.32 1.53 -12.86
N LEU A 31 1.60 0.24 -12.69
CA LEU A 31 1.33 -0.47 -11.43
C LEU A 31 2.20 0.05 -10.27
N ARG A 32 3.44 0.45 -10.55
CA ARG A 32 4.31 1.11 -9.56
C ARG A 32 3.75 2.45 -9.11
N ASP A 33 3.29 3.27 -10.05
CA ASP A 33 2.69 4.57 -9.74
C ASP A 33 1.42 4.40 -8.90
N GLN A 34 0.59 3.39 -9.24
CA GLN A 34 -0.58 3.02 -8.44
C GLN A 34 -0.21 2.57 -7.04
N GLN A 35 0.83 1.74 -6.89
CA GLN A 35 1.32 1.30 -5.59
C GLN A 35 1.76 2.49 -4.74
N GLN A 36 2.53 3.43 -5.30
CA GLN A 36 2.99 4.62 -4.58
C GLN A 36 1.81 5.51 -4.16
N ASN A 37 0.82 5.68 -5.04
CA ASN A 37 -0.38 6.44 -4.72
C ASN A 37 -1.14 5.82 -3.53
N VAL A 38 -1.33 4.49 -3.53
CA VAL A 38 -1.98 3.78 -2.42
C VAL A 38 -1.19 3.92 -1.12
N MET A 39 0.15 3.89 -1.17
CA MET A 39 0.99 4.10 0.02
C MET A 39 0.84 5.51 0.58
N ASN A 40 0.79 6.53 -0.28
CA ASN A 40 0.58 7.92 0.13
C ASN A 40 -0.79 8.10 0.80
N GLU A 41 -1.85 7.56 0.22
CA GLU A 41 -3.20 7.61 0.80
C GLU A 41 -3.28 6.86 2.14
N LEU A 42 -2.62 5.70 2.25
CA LEU A 42 -2.56 4.95 3.52
C LEU A 42 -1.85 5.75 4.62
N ALA A 43 -0.78 6.47 4.28
CA ALA A 43 -0.06 7.32 5.23
C ALA A 43 -0.94 8.47 5.74
N LYS A 44 -1.71 9.13 4.85
CA LYS A 44 -2.69 10.16 5.22
C LYS A 44 -3.73 9.62 6.20
N LEU A 45 -4.39 8.50 5.85
CA LEU A 45 -5.41 7.87 6.71
C LEU A 45 -4.87 7.45 8.08
N ARG A 46 -3.61 7.01 8.14
CA ARG A 46 -2.95 6.66 9.42
C ARG A 46 -2.74 7.88 10.30
N VAL A 47 -2.45 9.05 9.73
CA VAL A 47 -2.32 10.31 10.48
C VAL A 47 -3.69 10.77 10.97
N GLU A 48 -4.70 10.83 10.10
CA GLU A 48 -6.08 11.18 10.46
C GLU A 48 -6.61 10.32 11.61
N HIS A 49 -6.32 9.01 11.60
CA HIS A 49 -6.69 8.11 12.70
C HIS A 49 -6.06 8.51 14.05
N ARG A 50 -4.79 8.93 14.06
CA ARG A 50 -4.11 9.39 15.29
C ARG A 50 -4.71 10.69 15.81
N GLU A 51 -5.07 11.59 14.91
CA GLU A 51 -5.73 12.86 15.24
C GLU A 51 -7.12 12.62 15.81
N HIS A 52 -7.94 11.77 15.17
CA HIS A 52 -9.25 11.37 15.68
C HIS A 52 -9.17 10.70 17.05
N ALA A 53 -8.15 9.87 17.31
CA ALA A 53 -7.92 9.28 18.62
C ALA A 53 -7.59 10.33 19.69
N THR A 54 -6.88 11.40 19.31
CA THR A 54 -6.55 12.51 20.21
C THR A 54 -7.80 13.34 20.52
N VAL A 55 -8.61 13.66 19.50
CA VAL A 55 -9.89 14.35 19.68
C VAL A 55 -10.82 13.56 20.60
N LEU A 56 -10.90 12.24 20.43
CA LEU A 56 -11.72 11.38 21.28
C LEU A 56 -11.32 11.47 22.76
N LYS A 57 -10.02 11.47 23.06
CA LYS A 57 -9.52 11.62 24.45
C LYS A 57 -9.93 12.96 25.05
N THR A 58 -9.84 14.05 24.28
CA THR A 58 -10.25 15.38 24.76
C THR A 58 -11.77 15.51 24.93
N MET A 59 -12.56 14.83 24.10
CA MET A 59 -14.02 14.86 24.20
C MET A 59 -14.53 14.05 25.41
N GLN A 60 -13.81 13.00 25.81
CA GLN A 60 -14.15 12.20 26.99
C GLN A 60 -13.95 12.95 28.32
N THR A 61 -13.10 13.97 28.35
CA THR A 61 -12.93 14.81 29.56
C THR A 61 -13.99 15.89 29.68
N LEU A 62 -14.85 16.07 28.67
CA LEU A 62 -15.92 17.06 28.66
C LEU A 62 -17.23 16.44 29.15
N GLU A 63 -18.11 17.29 29.69
CA GLU A 63 -19.44 16.85 30.13
C GLU A 63 -20.32 16.41 28.94
N PRO A 64 -21.08 15.32 29.08
CA PRO A 64 -21.80 14.69 27.97
C PRO A 64 -22.99 15.49 27.42
N ASP A 65 -23.57 16.40 28.21
CA ASP A 65 -24.70 17.24 27.79
C ASP A 65 -24.26 18.61 27.25
N ARG A 66 -22.94 18.87 27.17
CA ARG A 66 -22.40 20.08 26.57
C ARG A 66 -22.66 20.08 25.06
N LYS A 67 -23.11 21.22 24.55
CA LYS A 67 -23.30 21.47 23.11
C LYS A 67 -21.93 21.59 22.43
N CYS A 68 -21.77 20.85 21.34
CA CYS A 68 -20.57 20.82 20.53
C CYS A 68 -20.93 21.18 19.08
N PHE A 69 -20.00 21.83 18.40
CA PHE A 69 -20.21 22.25 17.02
C PHE A 69 -19.16 21.61 16.13
N ARG A 70 -19.62 20.97 15.05
CA ARG A 70 -18.73 20.45 14.01
C ARG A 70 -18.97 21.25 12.75
N GLN A 71 -17.91 21.86 12.24
CA GLN A 71 -17.93 22.48 10.93
C GLN A 71 -17.81 21.40 9.85
N VAL A 72 -18.69 21.47 8.85
CA VAL A 72 -18.64 20.62 7.66
C VAL A 72 -18.78 21.54 6.44
N GLY A 73 -17.67 21.82 5.77
CA GLY A 73 -17.62 22.86 4.73
C GLY A 73 -17.92 24.24 5.32
N ASP A 74 -19.00 24.86 4.86
CA ASP A 74 -19.42 26.21 5.27
C ASP A 74 -20.54 26.22 6.33
N THR A 75 -21.09 25.04 6.66
CA THR A 75 -22.20 24.92 7.61
C THR A 75 -21.70 24.40 8.95
N LEU A 76 -22.19 25.03 10.02
CA LEU A 76 -21.95 24.60 11.41
C LEU A 76 -23.10 23.73 11.88
N ILE A 77 -22.81 22.50 12.31
CA ILE A 77 -23.83 21.56 12.80
C ILE A 77 -23.72 21.47 14.33
N GLU A 78 -24.84 21.64 15.03
CA GLU A 78 -24.95 21.41 16.47
C GLU A 78 -25.09 19.91 16.78
N PHE A 79 -24.28 19.43 17.72
CA PHE A 79 -24.35 18.07 18.25
C PHE A 79 -24.21 18.07 19.77
N LYS A 80 -24.72 17.03 20.42
CA LYS A 80 -24.38 16.74 21.82
C LYS A 80 -23.03 16.02 21.91
N ALA A 81 -22.28 16.26 22.98
CA ALA A 81 -20.99 15.60 23.20
C ALA A 81 -21.11 14.05 23.21
N SER A 82 -22.18 13.51 23.78
CA SER A 82 -22.48 12.06 23.78
C SER A 82 -22.64 11.47 22.37
N GLU A 83 -23.34 12.15 21.48
CA GLU A 83 -23.58 11.71 20.10
C GLU A 83 -22.30 11.80 19.26
N LEU A 84 -21.50 12.85 19.45
CA LEU A 84 -20.23 13.01 18.74
C LEU A 84 -19.23 11.92 19.06
N VAL A 85 -19.15 11.50 20.33
CA VAL A 85 -18.25 10.42 20.76
C VAL A 85 -18.58 9.12 20.03
N ILE A 86 -19.87 8.82 19.83
CA ILE A 86 -20.32 7.63 19.10
C ILE A 86 -19.93 7.73 17.61
N ILE A 87 -20.20 8.86 16.97
CA ILE A 87 -19.84 9.10 15.55
C ILE A 87 -18.32 8.96 15.34
N LEU A 88 -17.52 9.59 16.20
CA LEU A 88 -16.05 9.49 16.14
C LEU A 88 -15.58 8.05 16.34
N ALA A 89 -16.16 7.30 17.28
CA ALA A 89 -15.81 5.90 17.51
C ALA A 89 -16.12 5.00 16.30
N GLU A 90 -17.23 5.22 15.60
CA GLU A 90 -17.58 4.47 14.39
C GLU A 90 -16.64 4.77 13.22
N THR A 91 -16.29 6.04 13.01
CA THR A 91 -15.33 6.42 11.95
C THR A 91 -13.96 5.78 12.19
N MET A 92 -13.48 5.73 13.43
CA MET A 92 -12.22 5.09 13.80
C MET A 92 -12.24 3.58 13.54
N LYS A 93 -13.33 2.88 13.86
CA LYS A 93 -13.48 1.44 13.59
C LYS A 93 -13.33 1.12 12.10
N LYS A 94 -13.94 1.92 11.22
CA LYS A 94 -13.86 1.71 9.77
C LYS A 94 -12.41 1.77 9.27
N VAL A 95 -11.64 2.76 9.73
CA VAL A 95 -10.21 2.90 9.39
C VAL A 95 -9.40 1.72 9.97
N PHE A 96 -9.70 1.30 11.20
CA PHE A 96 -9.04 0.14 11.80
C PHE A 96 -9.26 -1.14 10.99
N TYR A 97 -10.51 -1.48 10.63
CA TYR A 97 -10.80 -2.65 9.81
C TYR A 97 -10.11 -2.58 8.44
N PHE A 98 -10.08 -1.41 7.82
CA PHE A 98 -9.40 -1.21 6.53
C PHE A 98 -7.88 -1.44 6.63
N THR A 99 -7.23 -0.93 7.68
CA THR A 99 -5.80 -1.17 7.91
C THR A 99 -5.49 -2.61 8.31
N LEU A 100 -6.40 -3.27 9.04
CA LEU A 100 -6.26 -4.67 9.45
C LEU A 100 -6.40 -5.61 8.25
N THR A 101 -7.38 -5.40 7.37
CA THR A 101 -7.56 -6.22 6.17
C THR A 101 -6.41 -6.02 5.20
N LEU A 102 -5.97 -4.78 4.96
CA LEU A 102 -4.76 -4.52 4.17
C LEU A 102 -3.52 -5.14 4.80
N GLY A 103 -3.38 -5.07 6.13
CA GLY A 103 -2.28 -5.68 6.87
C GLY A 103 -2.25 -7.20 6.76
N LEU A 104 -3.40 -7.86 6.89
CA LEU A 104 -3.52 -9.32 6.73
C LEU A 104 -3.25 -9.74 5.29
N ILE A 105 -3.78 -9.00 4.30
CA ILE A 105 -3.53 -9.27 2.88
C ILE A 105 -2.05 -9.08 2.58
N LEU A 106 -1.42 -7.99 3.04
CA LEU A 106 0.02 -7.72 2.86
C LEU A 106 0.93 -8.65 3.66
N TRP A 107 0.45 -9.24 4.77
CA TRP A 107 1.13 -10.28 5.52
C TRP A 107 1.02 -11.65 4.84
N PHE A 108 -0.05 -11.88 4.07
CA PHE A 108 -0.23 -13.07 3.24
C PHE A 108 0.48 -12.96 1.86
N TYR A 109 0.60 -11.75 1.30
CA TYR A 109 1.23 -11.47 0.01
C TYR A 109 2.77 -11.29 -0.06
N PRO A 110 3.57 -11.26 1.03
CA PRO A 110 5.01 -11.01 0.90
C PRO A 110 5.73 -12.25 0.35
N TYR A 111 5.12 -13.44 0.42
CA TYR A 111 5.69 -14.69 -0.11
C TYR A 111 5.64 -14.81 -1.64
N LYS A 112 4.76 -14.06 -2.32
CA LYS A 112 4.62 -14.16 -3.78
C LYS A 112 5.43 -13.10 -4.53
N TRP A 113 5.79 -11.99 -3.87
CA TRP A 113 6.59 -10.92 -4.45
C TRP A 113 8.09 -11.19 -4.43
N SER A 114 8.63 -11.95 -3.45
CA SER A 114 10.06 -12.33 -3.50
C SER A 114 10.37 -13.28 -4.67
N LYS A 115 9.43 -14.19 -4.98
CA LYS A 115 9.53 -15.11 -6.13
C LYS A 115 9.38 -14.38 -7.48
N LEU A 116 8.60 -13.29 -7.54
CA LEU A 116 8.39 -12.52 -8.78
C LEU A 116 9.49 -11.48 -9.02
N ALA A 117 10.00 -10.84 -7.97
CA ALA A 117 11.11 -9.89 -8.05
C ALA A 117 12.40 -10.56 -8.55
N CYS A 118 12.69 -11.80 -8.13
CA CYS A 118 13.84 -12.56 -8.63
C CYS A 118 13.73 -12.94 -10.12
N SER A 119 12.52 -13.08 -10.68
CA SER A 119 12.37 -13.42 -12.10
C SER A 119 12.57 -12.23 -13.04
N VAL A 120 12.23 -11.01 -12.59
CA VAL A 120 12.37 -9.78 -13.39
C VAL A 120 13.78 -9.21 -13.32
N MET A 121 14.48 -9.33 -12.18
CA MET A 121 15.86 -8.85 -12.05
C MET A 121 16.89 -9.65 -12.87
N VAL A 122 16.57 -10.87 -13.31
CA VAL A 122 17.51 -11.74 -14.05
C VAL A 122 17.40 -11.57 -15.58
N SER A 123 16.37 -10.89 -16.11
CA SER A 123 16.17 -10.72 -17.57
C SER A 123 16.56 -9.37 -18.15
N VAL A 124 17.20 -8.48 -17.38
CA VAL A 124 17.73 -7.21 -17.90
C VAL A 124 19.23 -7.34 -18.14
N PRO A 125 19.69 -7.61 -19.38
CA PRO A 125 21.11 -7.51 -19.71
C PRO A 125 21.52 -6.02 -19.67
N GLY A 126 22.35 -5.64 -18.71
CA GLY A 126 22.91 -4.28 -18.61
C GLY A 126 22.72 -3.55 -17.27
N PHE A 127 22.24 -4.20 -16.22
CA PHE A 127 22.17 -3.60 -14.88
C PHE A 127 23.34 -4.07 -13.98
N GLU A 128 24.58 -3.86 -14.43
CA GLU A 128 25.73 -3.83 -13.53
C GLU A 128 25.73 -2.46 -12.84
N GLY A 129 25.30 -2.42 -11.58
CA GLY A 129 25.55 -1.29 -10.68
C GLY A 129 24.33 -0.56 -10.13
N MET A 130 23.52 -1.24 -9.31
CA MET A 130 22.91 -0.61 -8.13
C MET A 130 22.47 -1.70 -7.14
N SER A 131 23.40 -2.57 -6.75
CA SER A 131 23.18 -3.49 -5.65
C SER A 131 23.33 -2.76 -4.32
N THR A 132 22.29 -2.90 -3.50
CA THR A 132 22.30 -2.83 -2.03
C THR A 132 22.43 -1.46 -1.35
N GLU A 133 21.35 -0.67 -1.35
CA GLU A 133 20.87 -0.03 -0.12
C GLU A 133 19.43 0.45 -0.33
N PHE A 134 18.45 -0.44 -0.12
CA PHE A 134 17.08 -0.01 0.13
C PHE A 134 16.71 -0.54 1.50
N ASP A 135 17.16 0.20 2.52
CA ASP A 135 16.86 -0.05 3.92
C ASP A 135 15.48 0.52 4.23
N PRO A 136 14.45 -0.30 4.53
CA PRO A 136 13.11 0.21 4.82
C PRO A 136 13.00 0.81 6.24
N PHE A 137 14.12 1.01 6.94
CA PHE A 137 14.21 1.56 8.30
C PHE A 137 15.28 2.66 8.47
N ARG A 138 15.56 3.44 7.43
CA ARG A 138 16.35 4.67 7.59
C ARG A 138 15.42 5.89 7.59
N VAL A 139 15.42 6.60 8.72
CA VAL A 139 14.77 7.91 8.94
C VAL A 139 15.37 8.94 7.99
#